data_AF-A0A0G1A7W3-F1
#
_entry.id   AF-A0A0G1A7W3-F1
#
_cell.length_a   1.000
_cell.length_b   1.000
_cell.length_c   1.000
_cell.angle_alpha   90.00
_cell.angle_beta   90.00
_cell.angle_gamma   90.00
#
_symmetry.space_group_name_H-M   'P 1'
#
loop_
_entity.id
_entity.type
_entity.pdbx_description
1 polymer ?
#
loop_
_entity_poly.entity_id
_entity_poly.type
_entity_poly.pdbx_seq_one_letter_code
_entity_poly.pdbx_strand_id
1 'polypeptide(L)'
;MSVWEELKQLTGKDLKGFQILLMAEVYKKNEDGRKTGSVGFFKNPAIAQAFVGEQNDAPWHGIAGVYVLTNGKVGYVLDTGEKVTFFDDEQEAVRLRQKILEKLTPGQRALLGV
;
A
#
# COMPACT_ATOMS: atom_id res chain seq x y z
N MET A 1 1.83 6.34 -21.55
CA MET A 1 2.54 5.13 -22.02
C MET A 1 1.87 3.92 -21.39
N SER A 2 1.63 2.86 -22.16
CA SER A 2 1.03 1.63 -21.64
C SER A 2 2.07 0.82 -20.85
N VAL A 3 1.64 0.19 -19.76
CA VAL A 3 2.42 -0.81 -19.00
C VAL A 3 3.10 -1.82 -19.92
N TRP A 4 2.40 -2.22 -20.98
CA TRP A 4 2.89 -3.22 -21.93
C TRP A 4 4.10 -2.75 -22.73
N GLU A 5 4.23 -1.44 -22.96
CA GLU A 5 5.41 -0.87 -23.57
C GLU A 5 6.59 -0.80 -22.61
N GLU A 6 6.35 -0.52 -21.33
CA GLU A 6 7.42 -0.53 -20.31
C GLU A 6 7.93 -1.95 -20.05
N LEU A 7 7.05 -2.96 -19.99
CA LEU A 7 7.45 -4.36 -19.87
C LEU A 7 8.26 -4.85 -21.07
N LYS A 8 7.90 -4.43 -22.30
CA LYS A 8 8.73 -4.70 -23.50
C LYS A 8 10.14 -4.13 -23.38
N GLN A 9 10.32 -3.00 -22.69
CA GLN A 9 11.64 -2.42 -22.46
C GLN A 9 12.48 -3.20 -21.44
N LEU A 10 11.86 -4.08 -20.65
CA LEU A 10 12.54 -4.97 -19.71
C LEU A 10 12.83 -6.35 -20.32
N THR A 11 12.19 -6.71 -21.43
CA THR A 11 12.42 -7.98 -22.13
C THR A 11 13.86 -8.09 -22.62
N GLY A 12 14.57 -9.14 -22.22
CA GLY A 12 15.96 -9.41 -22.60
C GLY A 12 17.00 -8.58 -21.84
N LYS A 13 16.59 -7.77 -20.85
CA LYS A 13 17.52 -7.07 -19.95
C LYS A 13 17.77 -7.90 -18.70
N ASP A 14 18.97 -7.74 -18.14
CA ASP A 14 19.29 -8.29 -16.82
C ASP A 14 18.41 -7.63 -15.76
N LEU A 15 17.66 -8.44 -15.02
CA LEU A 15 16.76 -8.00 -13.95
C LEU A 15 17.49 -7.87 -12.61
N LYS A 16 18.82 -7.81 -12.60
CA LYS A 16 19.63 -7.64 -11.40
C LYS A 16 19.13 -6.44 -10.56
N GLY A 17 18.78 -6.72 -9.31
CA GLY A 17 18.23 -5.74 -8.37
C GLY A 17 16.70 -5.61 -8.39
N PHE A 18 16.00 -6.26 -9.34
CA PHE A 18 14.57 -6.50 -9.19
C PHE A 18 14.32 -7.73 -8.32
N GLN A 19 13.31 -7.62 -7.48
CA GLN A 19 12.83 -8.68 -6.62
C GLN A 19 11.30 -8.69 -6.64
N ILE A 20 10.73 -9.87 -6.41
CA ILE A 20 9.29 -10.03 -6.23
C ILE A 20 9.03 -9.95 -4.73
N LEU A 21 8.18 -9.00 -4.33
CA LEU A 21 7.75 -8.82 -2.95
C LEU A 21 6.25 -9.04 -2.84
N LEU A 22 5.83 -9.71 -1.77
CA LEU A 22 4.44 -9.72 -1.36
C LEU A 22 4.15 -8.40 -0.64
N MET A 23 3.19 -7.64 -1.14
CA MET A 23 2.79 -6.35 -0.60
C MET A 23 1.30 -6.34 -0.28
N ALA A 24 0.90 -5.47 0.65
CA ALA A 24 -0.49 -5.24 0.96
C ALA A 24 -1.05 -4.14 0.06
N GLU A 25 -1.96 -4.50 -0.82
CA GLU A 25 -2.75 -3.57 -1.62
C GLU A 25 -3.97 -3.11 -0.82
N VAL A 26 -4.11 -1.80 -0.66
CA VAL A 26 -5.36 -1.17 -0.25
C VAL A 26 -6.15 -0.81 -1.51
N TYR A 27 -7.40 -1.24 -1.58
CA TYR A 27 -8.27 -1.01 -2.74
C TYR A 27 -9.67 -0.56 -2.33
N LYS A 28 -10.38 0.12 -3.23
CA LYS A 28 -11.78 0.50 -3.05
C LYS A 28 -12.71 -0.60 -3.51
N LYS A 29 -13.85 -0.72 -2.85
CA LYS A 29 -14.95 -1.63 -3.17
C LYS A 29 -16.19 -0.85 -3.60
N ASN A 30 -16.97 -1.40 -4.52
CA ASN A 30 -18.34 -0.94 -4.79
C ASN A 30 -19.34 -1.57 -3.81
N GLU A 31 -20.63 -1.25 -3.98
CA GLU A 31 -21.75 -1.79 -3.20
C GLU A 31 -21.83 -3.33 -3.24
N ASP A 32 -21.38 -3.95 -4.34
CA ASP A 32 -21.31 -5.40 -4.49
C ASP A 32 -20.06 -6.03 -3.81
N GLY A 33 -19.24 -5.22 -3.13
CA GLY A 33 -18.00 -5.65 -2.51
C GLY A 33 -16.84 -5.94 -3.49
N ARG A 34 -17.02 -5.65 -4.78
CA ARG A 34 -16.01 -5.86 -5.82
C ARG A 34 -15.01 -4.71 -5.86
N LYS A 35 -13.74 -5.06 -6.11
CA LYS A 35 -12.65 -4.10 -6.30
C LYS A 35 -12.95 -3.16 -7.47
N THR A 36 -12.92 -1.86 -7.24
CA THR A 36 -13.11 -0.81 -8.26
C THR A 36 -11.83 -0.09 -8.63
N GLY A 37 -10.83 -0.11 -7.74
CA GLY A 37 -9.54 0.50 -8.01
C GLY A 37 -8.59 0.40 -6.83
N SER A 38 -7.30 0.48 -7.11
CA SER A 38 -6.24 0.44 -6.09
C SER A 38 -6.00 1.84 -5.54
N VAL A 39 -5.86 1.92 -4.22
CA VAL A 39 -5.56 3.17 -3.48
C VAL A 39 -4.07 3.26 -3.19
N GLY A 40 -3.44 2.14 -2.84
CA GLY A 40 -2.04 2.12 -2.47
C GLY A 40 -1.47 0.74 -2.19
N PHE A 41 -0.15 0.66 -2.17
CA PHE A 41 0.61 -0.57 -1.93
C PHE A 41 1.61 -0.33 -0.79
N PHE A 42 1.56 -1.17 0.23
CA PHE A 42 2.36 -1.07 1.45
C PHE A 42 3.20 -2.34 1.61
N LYS A 43 4.43 -2.21 2.13
CA LYS A 43 5.27 -3.39 2.41
C LYS A 43 4.81 -4.06 3.70
N ASN A 44 4.40 -3.25 4.68
CA ASN A 44 3.90 -3.71 5.96
C ASN A 44 2.36 -3.78 5.96
N PRO A 45 1.77 -4.99 6.07
CA PRO A 45 0.32 -5.15 6.10
C PRO A 45 -0.35 -4.47 7.31
N ALA A 46 0.36 -4.31 8.44
CA ALA A 46 -0.19 -3.62 9.60
C ALA A 46 -0.38 -2.11 9.33
N ILE A 47 0.51 -1.50 8.53
CA ILE A 47 0.39 -0.10 8.12
C ILE A 47 -0.77 0.07 7.15
N ALA A 48 -0.93 -0.84 6.19
CA ALA A 48 -2.10 -0.86 5.31
C ALA A 48 -3.42 -0.95 6.11
N GLN A 49 -3.44 -1.78 7.15
CA GLN A 49 -4.61 -1.95 8.00
C GLN A 49 -4.93 -0.70 8.82
N ALA A 50 -3.91 -0.07 9.41
CA ALA A 50 -4.07 1.20 10.11
C ALA A 50 -4.52 2.32 9.15
N PHE A 51 -3.99 2.36 7.93
CA PHE A 51 -4.39 3.31 6.91
C PHE A 51 -5.87 3.19 6.57
N VAL A 52 -6.37 1.96 6.34
CA VAL A 52 -7.79 1.72 6.06
C VAL A 52 -8.67 2.13 7.24
N GLY A 53 -8.28 1.79 8.47
CA GLY A 53 -9.05 2.11 9.68
C GLY A 53 -9.16 3.61 9.97
N GLU A 54 -8.25 4.43 9.44
CA GLU A 54 -8.24 5.88 9.60
C GLU A 54 -9.02 6.64 8.52
N GLN A 55 -9.50 5.96 7.46
CA GLN A 55 -10.33 6.58 6.43
C GLN A 55 -11.80 6.70 6.86
N ASN A 56 -12.44 7.82 6.54
CA ASN A 56 -13.87 8.03 6.85
C ASN A 56 -14.79 7.05 6.12
N ASP A 57 -14.34 6.51 4.99
CA ASP A 57 -14.99 5.51 4.15
C ASP A 57 -14.34 4.12 4.29
N ALA A 58 -13.81 3.80 5.48
CA ALA A 58 -13.21 2.49 5.78
C ALA A 58 -14.04 1.26 5.34
N PRO A 59 -15.38 1.22 5.44
CA PRO A 59 -16.17 0.07 4.95
C PRO A 59 -16.05 -0.17 3.44
N TRP A 60 -15.73 0.88 2.68
CA TRP A 60 -15.57 0.84 1.22
C TRP A 60 -14.15 0.48 0.79
N HIS A 61 -13.28 0.11 1.75
CA HIS A 61 -11.91 -0.26 1.49
C HIS A 61 -11.67 -1.74 1.80
N GLY A 62 -10.74 -2.34 1.06
CA GLY A 62 -10.26 -3.70 1.26
C GLY A 62 -8.74 -3.76 1.28
N ILE A 63 -8.24 -4.87 1.78
CA ILE A 63 -6.82 -5.19 1.80
C ILE A 63 -6.63 -6.56 1.18
N ALA A 64 -5.72 -6.67 0.21
CA ALA A 64 -5.34 -7.92 -0.42
C ALA A 64 -3.81 -8.05 -0.51
N GLY A 65 -3.31 -9.27 -0.46
CA GLY A 65 -1.90 -9.55 -0.74
C GLY A 65 -1.67 -9.62 -2.25
N VAL A 66 -0.73 -8.83 -2.76
CA VAL A 66 -0.36 -8.81 -4.18
C VAL A 66 1.14 -8.97 -4.36
N TYR A 67 1.55 -9.74 -5.36
CA TYR A 67 2.95 -9.86 -5.72
C TYR A 67 3.36 -8.73 -6.66
N VAL A 68 4.38 -7.98 -6.24
CA VAL A 68 4.90 -6.83 -6.98
C VAL A 68 6.36 -7.07 -7.34
N LEU A 69 6.68 -6.99 -8.62
CA LEU A 69 8.04 -6.94 -9.11
C LEU A 69 8.58 -5.51 -8.94
N THR A 70 9.65 -5.34 -8.17
CA THR A 70 10.18 -4.03 -7.82
C THR A 70 11.69 -4.01 -7.71
N ASN A 71 12.29 -2.88 -8.07
CA ASN A 71 13.70 -2.56 -7.80
C ASN A 71 13.87 -1.49 -6.71
N GLY A 72 12.80 -1.21 -5.96
CA GLY A 72 12.76 -0.16 -4.94
C GLY A 72 12.44 1.24 -5.46
N LYS A 73 12.50 1.48 -6.78
CA LYS A 73 12.10 2.75 -7.41
C LYS A 73 10.80 2.65 -8.20
N VAL A 74 10.60 1.54 -8.89
CA VAL A 74 9.39 1.26 -9.69
C VAL A 74 8.84 -0.11 -9.33
N GLY A 75 7.51 -0.22 -9.30
CA GLY A 75 6.79 -1.44 -9.01
C GLY A 75 5.82 -1.83 -10.11
N TYR A 76 5.69 -3.12 -10.36
CA TYR A 76 4.72 -3.70 -11.29
C TYR A 76 3.98 -4.85 -10.60
N VAL A 77 2.65 -4.78 -10.53
CA VAL A 77 1.83 -5.88 -10.01
C VAL A 77 1.86 -7.01 -11.03
N LEU A 78 2.19 -8.22 -10.60
CA LEU A 78 2.34 -9.35 -11.53
C LEU A 78 1.00 -9.83 -12.11
N ASP A 79 -0.09 -9.67 -11.38
CA ASP A 79 -1.42 -10.15 -11.79
C ASP A 79 -2.07 -9.22 -12.82
N THR A 80 -1.99 -7.91 -12.61
CA THR A 80 -2.63 -6.90 -13.48
C THR A 80 -1.65 -6.22 -14.44
N GLY A 81 -0.34 -6.38 -14.21
CA GLY A 81 0.72 -5.61 -14.87
C GLY A 81 0.79 -4.15 -14.39
N GLU A 82 -0.15 -3.66 -13.59
CA GLU A 82 -0.26 -2.24 -13.28
C GLU A 82 1.00 -1.71 -12.61
N LYS A 83 1.44 -0.53 -13.07
CA LYS A 83 2.55 0.19 -12.46
C LYS A 83 2.07 0.79 -11.16
N VAL A 84 2.82 0.55 -10.10
CA VAL A 84 2.44 0.98 -8.76
C VAL A 84 3.46 1.95 -8.19
N THR A 85 2.92 2.96 -7.53
CA THR A 85 3.68 3.86 -6.68
C THR A 85 3.64 3.29 -5.27
N PHE A 86 4.81 3.10 -4.67
CA PHE A 86 4.90 2.66 -3.29
C PHE A 86 4.65 3.83 -2.35
N PHE A 87 3.89 3.58 -1.29
CA PHE A 87 3.93 4.49 -0.15
C PHE A 87 5.23 4.26 0.62
N ASP A 88 5.79 5.34 1.16
CA ASP A 88 6.88 5.24 2.11
C ASP A 88 6.27 4.85 3.46
N ASP A 89 6.35 3.55 3.76
CA ASP A 89 5.84 2.96 4.98
C ASP A 89 6.35 3.69 6.24
N GLU A 90 7.57 4.22 6.26
CA GLU A 90 8.09 4.96 7.42
C GLU A 90 7.39 6.30 7.60
N GLN A 91 7.22 7.05 6.51
CA GLN A 91 6.53 8.34 6.56
C GLN A 91 5.04 8.17 6.91
N GLU A 92 4.37 7.17 6.32
CA GLU A 92 2.99 6.88 6.66
C GLU A 92 2.83 6.37 8.08
N ALA A 93 3.77 5.56 8.60
CA ALA A 93 3.76 5.15 10.01
C ALA A 93 3.89 6.35 10.96
N VAL A 94 4.76 7.31 10.66
CA VAL A 94 4.90 8.54 11.46
C VAL A 94 3.61 9.36 11.42
N ARG A 95 3.03 9.55 10.23
CA ARG A 95 1.77 10.29 10.05
C ARG A 95 0.60 9.63 10.79
N LEU A 96 0.49 8.30 10.69
CA LEU A 96 -0.53 7.52 11.40
C LEU A 96 -0.34 7.59 12.91
N ARG A 97 0.90 7.46 13.41
CA ARG A 97 1.20 7.62 14.84
C ARG A 97 0.79 8.99 15.36
N GLN A 98 1.10 10.07 14.64
CA GLN A 98 0.70 11.42 15.04
C GLN A 98 -0.82 11.57 15.13
N LYS A 99 -1.55 11.11 14.11
CA LYS A 99 -3.03 11.13 14.13
C LYS A 99 -3.63 10.33 15.28
N ILE A 100 -3.07 9.15 15.58
CA ILE A 100 -3.53 8.33 16.70
C ILE A 100 -3.26 9.03 18.02
N LEU A 101 -2.07 9.62 18.20
CA LEU A 101 -1.73 10.41 19.39
C LEU A 101 -2.67 11.59 19.57
N GLU A 102 -3.03 12.30 18.50
CA GLU A 102 -3.99 13.41 18.55
C GLU A 102 -5.39 12.96 19.01
N LYS A 103 -5.85 11.77 18.60
CA LYS A 103 -7.13 11.19 19.02
C LYS A 103 -7.12 10.63 20.45
N LEU A 104 -5.94 10.33 21.01
CA LEU A 104 -5.82 9.81 22.37
C LEU A 104 -6.08 10.92 23.40
N THR A 105 -6.97 10.63 24.34
CA THR A 105 -7.24 11.51 25.49
C THR A 105 -6.02 11.61 26.42
N PRO A 106 -5.90 12.67 27.24
CA PRO A 106 -4.78 12.82 28.17
C PRO A 106 -4.57 11.61 29.09
N GLY A 107 -5.66 10.97 29.55
CA GLY A 107 -5.59 9.77 30.38
C GLY A 107 -5.07 8.52 29.66
N GLN A 108 -5.38 8.38 28.36
CA GLN A 108 -4.88 7.27 27.54
C GLN A 108 -3.41 7.47 27.14
N ARG A 109 -2.97 8.72 26.95
CA ARG A 109 -1.56 9.06 26.73
C ARG A 109 -0.71 8.70 27.95
N ALA A 110 -1.18 9.07 29.14
CA ALA A 110 -0.53 8.72 30.41
C ALA A 110 -0.41 7.20 30.63
N LEU A 111 -1.42 6.42 30.24
CA LEU A 111 -1.38 4.94 30.30
C LEU A 111 -0.37 4.31 29.34
N LEU A 112 -0.07 4.97 28.23
CA LEU A 112 0.88 4.50 27.21
C LEU A 112 2.31 5.04 27.43
N GLY A 113 2.52 5.89 28.43
CA GLY A 113 3.84 6.48 28.74
C GLY A 113 4.32 7.49 27.69
N VAL A 114 3.40 8.10 26.95
CA VAL A 114 3.64 9.10 25.88
C VAL A 114 2.96 10.42 26.21
#